data_AF-A0A0B5IY46-F1
#
_entry.id   AF-A0A0B5IY46-F1
#
_cell.length_a   1.000
_cell.length_b   1.000
_cell.length_c   1.000
_cell.angle_alpha   90.00
_cell.angle_beta   90.00
_cell.angle_gamma   90.00
#
_symmetry.space_group_name_H-M   'P 1'
#
loop_
_entity.id
_entity.type
_entity.pdbx_description
1 polymer ?
#
loop_
_entity_poly.entity_id
_entity_poly.type
_entity_poly.pdbx_seq_one_letter_code
_entity_poly.pdbx_strand_id
1 'polypeptide(L)'
;FGYLVKPFAHDKDAIQALVLFAEVAAYYKSQGKTFADGLEKLFEKFGYFEEKTISLDFPGIHGNDEMGAIISQFRDKQPDTIGGLKVMRAQDFSKSTETAVNGKITTLPQPKANVLKYWLEDGSWVAIRPSGT
;
A
#
# COMPACT_ATOMS: atom_id res chain seq x y z
N PHE A 1 2.19 9.20 -7.25
CA PHE A 1 3.16 8.92 -6.17
C PHE A 1 4.42 9.76 -6.38
N GLY A 2 5.27 9.92 -5.36
CA GLY A 2 6.56 10.60 -5.50
C GLY A 2 7.52 10.16 -4.39
N TYR A 3 8.82 10.34 -4.61
CA TYR A 3 9.88 9.82 -3.78
C TYR A 3 10.68 10.95 -3.13
N LEU A 4 11.24 10.69 -1.96
CA LEU A 4 12.20 11.56 -1.30
C LEU A 4 13.41 10.70 -0.89
N VAL A 5 14.51 10.81 -1.64
CA VAL A 5 15.70 9.95 -1.46
C VAL A 5 16.52 10.40 -0.25
N LYS A 6 16.63 11.71 -0.05
CA LYS A 6 17.34 12.37 1.05
C LYS A 6 16.46 13.46 1.66
N PRO A 7 16.43 13.59 3.00
CA PRO A 7 15.47 14.44 3.70
C PRO A 7 15.84 15.93 3.71
N PHE A 8 16.66 16.41 2.77
CA PHE A 8 16.99 17.84 2.68
C PHE A 8 15.84 18.64 2.04
N ALA A 9 15.04 17.99 1.20
CA ALA A 9 13.73 18.48 0.83
C ALA A 9 12.72 17.90 1.84
N HIS A 10 11.81 18.73 2.35
CA HIS A 10 10.71 18.28 3.22
C HIS A 10 9.47 17.83 2.43
N ASP A 11 9.62 17.68 1.12
CA ASP A 11 8.61 17.19 0.20
C ASP A 11 9.27 16.27 -0.83
N LYS A 12 8.46 15.52 -1.59
CA LYS A 12 8.90 14.65 -2.67
C LYS A 12 9.73 15.45 -3.67
N ASP A 13 10.83 14.86 -4.10
CA ASP A 13 11.80 15.50 -4.99
C ASP A 13 12.06 14.59 -6.19
N ALA A 14 11.47 14.99 -7.32
CA ALA A 14 11.62 14.28 -8.58
C ALA A 14 13.05 14.32 -9.11
N ILE A 15 13.82 15.38 -8.81
CA ILE A 15 15.20 15.51 -9.28
C ILE A 15 16.11 14.53 -8.54
N GLN A 16 15.93 14.38 -7.22
CA GLN A 16 16.64 13.34 -6.47
C GLN A 16 16.37 11.93 -7.03
N ALA A 17 15.10 11.62 -7.29
CA ALA A 17 14.71 10.33 -7.84
C ALA A 17 15.32 10.11 -9.23
N LEU A 18 15.33 11.14 -10.08
CA LEU A 18 15.90 11.09 -11.43
C LEU A 18 17.41 10.83 -11.41
N VAL A 19 18.15 11.53 -10.55
CA VAL A 19 19.61 11.34 -10.41
C VAL A 19 19.92 9.91 -9.94
N LEU A 20 19.19 9.41 -8.95
CA LEU A 20 19.36 8.04 -8.48
C LEU A 20 19.06 7.01 -9.58
N PHE A 21 17.99 7.23 -10.35
CA PHE A 21 17.64 6.34 -11.46
C PHE A 21 18.72 6.34 -12.55
N ALA A 22 19.26 7.52 -12.89
CA ALA A 22 20.35 7.66 -13.84
C ALA A 22 21.62 6.90 -13.38
N GLU A 23 21.95 6.97 -12.09
CA GLU A 23 23.06 6.22 -11.49
C GLU A 23 22.85 4.70 -11.61
N VAL A 24 21.65 4.20 -11.29
CA VAL A 24 21.31 2.78 -11.44
C VAL A 24 21.45 2.33 -12.90
N ALA A 25 20.96 3.13 -13.84
CA ALA A 25 21.08 2.83 -15.27
C ALA A 25 22.54 2.83 -15.74
N ALA A 26 23.36 3.80 -15.29
CA ALA A 26 24.78 3.87 -15.60
C ALA A 26 25.56 2.68 -15.01
N TYR A 27 25.25 2.27 -13.78
CA TYR A 27 25.86 1.13 -13.11
C TYR A 27 25.60 -0.20 -13.83
N TYR A 28 24.39 -0.43 -14.34
CA TYR A 28 24.12 -1.63 -15.13
C TYR A 28 24.73 -1.54 -16.53
N LYS A 29 24.69 -0.36 -17.16
CA LYS A 29 25.32 -0.14 -18.46
C LYS A 29 26.83 -0.39 -18.43
N SER A 30 27.52 -0.01 -17.35
CA SER A 30 28.96 -0.28 -17.20
C SER A 30 29.31 -1.77 -17.11
N GLN A 31 28.32 -2.63 -16.83
CA GLN A 31 28.43 -4.09 -16.85
C GLN A 31 27.89 -4.73 -18.14
N GLY A 32 27.57 -3.93 -19.17
CA GLY A 32 26.93 -4.41 -20.38
C GLY A 32 25.49 -4.89 -20.20
N LYS A 33 24.82 -4.47 -19.11
CA LYS A 33 23.44 -4.82 -18.78
C LYS A 33 22.49 -3.66 -18.98
N THR A 34 21.21 -3.97 -19.09
CA THR A 34 20.13 -2.99 -19.09
C THR A 34 19.56 -2.80 -17.68
N PHE A 35 18.75 -1.74 -17.51
CA PHE A 35 17.94 -1.58 -16.30
C PHE A 35 16.96 -2.75 -16.12
N ALA A 36 16.39 -3.28 -17.20
CA ALA A 36 15.45 -4.40 -17.15
C ALA A 36 16.12 -5.66 -16.57
N ASP A 37 17.36 -5.97 -16.95
CA ASP A 37 18.12 -7.09 -16.39
C ASP A 37 18.32 -6.92 -14.87
N GLY A 38 18.53 -5.68 -14.42
CA GLY A 38 18.63 -5.35 -13.01
C GLY A 38 17.33 -5.54 -12.25
N LEU A 39 16.20 -5.18 -12.88
CA LEU A 39 14.86 -5.35 -12.34
C LEU A 39 14.46 -6.83 -12.25
N GLU A 40 14.77 -7.62 -13.27
CA GLU A 40 14.54 -9.07 -13.27
C GLU A 40 15.28 -9.75 -12.10
N LYS A 41 16.55 -9.39 -11.88
CA LYS A 41 17.32 -9.90 -10.72
C LYS A 41 16.72 -9.51 -9.37
N LEU A 42 16.09 -8.34 -9.27
CA LEU A 42 15.38 -7.94 -8.06
C LEU A 42 14.17 -8.84 -7.84
N PHE A 43 13.40 -9.13 -8.89
CA PHE A 43 12.25 -10.02 -8.81
C PHE A 43 12.65 -11.46 -8.51
N GLU A 44 13.69 -12.00 -9.14
CA GLU A 44 14.22 -13.33 -8.83
C GLU A 44 14.65 -13.46 -7.37
N LYS A 45 15.23 -12.39 -6.82
CA LYS A 45 15.75 -12.39 -5.44
C LYS A 45 14.66 -12.24 -4.39
N PHE A 46 13.66 -11.39 -4.63
CA PHE A 46 12.70 -10.98 -3.61
C PHE A 46 11.26 -11.44 -3.87
N GLY A 47 10.99 -11.99 -5.06
CA GLY A 47 9.66 -12.36 -5.51
C GLY A 47 9.02 -11.32 -6.43
N TYR A 48 7.93 -11.74 -7.05
CA TYR A 48 7.13 -10.92 -7.96
C TYR A 48 5.91 -10.40 -7.21
N PHE A 49 5.67 -9.09 -7.31
CA PHE A 49 4.54 -8.43 -6.67
C PHE A 49 3.82 -7.58 -7.70
N GLU A 50 2.51 -7.77 -7.81
CA GLU A 50 1.63 -6.94 -8.61
C GLU A 50 0.78 -6.07 -7.68
N GLU A 51 0.67 -4.79 -7.99
CA GLU A 51 -0.18 -3.86 -7.26
C GLU A 51 -1.11 -3.10 -8.22
N LYS A 52 -2.34 -2.85 -7.77
CA LYS A 52 -3.31 -2.04 -8.50
C LYS A 52 -4.08 -1.16 -7.52
N THR A 53 -4.13 0.13 -7.82
CA THR A 53 -4.96 1.09 -7.09
C THR A 53 -6.24 1.33 -7.88
N ILE A 54 -7.39 1.18 -7.23
CA ILE A 54 -8.71 1.52 -7.79
C ILE A 54 -9.20 2.76 -7.05
N SER A 55 -9.40 3.84 -7.79
CA SER A 55 -9.99 5.07 -7.26
C SER A 55 -11.46 5.13 -7.64
N LEU A 56 -12.31 5.40 -6.66
CA LEU A 56 -13.73 5.66 -6.86
C LEU A 56 -14.01 7.10 -6.44
N ASP A 57 -14.66 7.86 -7.32
CA ASP A 57 -14.99 9.26 -7.08
C ASP A 57 -16.40 9.37 -6.50
N PHE A 58 -16.53 10.11 -5.39
CA PHE A 58 -17.80 10.38 -4.72
C PHE A 58 -18.09 11.89 -4.79
N PRO A 59 -18.72 12.38 -5.87
CA PRO A 59 -18.92 13.80 -6.09
C PRO A 59 -20.03 14.38 -5.20
N GLY A 60 -19.98 15.68 -4.99
CA GLY A 60 -21.00 16.43 -4.27
C GLY A 60 -20.74 16.55 -2.76
N ILE A 61 -21.58 17.35 -2.10
CA ILE A 61 -21.40 17.73 -0.69
C ILE A 61 -21.47 16.54 0.28
N HIS A 62 -22.12 15.44 -0.12
CA HIS A 62 -22.30 14.24 0.68
C HIS A 62 -21.23 13.17 0.44
N GLY A 63 -20.30 13.38 -0.50
CA GLY A 63 -19.29 12.36 -0.85
C GLY A 63 -18.43 11.91 0.32
N ASN A 64 -18.10 12.84 1.23
CA ASN A 64 -17.36 12.51 2.46
C ASN A 64 -18.18 11.62 3.42
N ASP A 65 -19.48 11.87 3.55
CA ASP A 65 -20.37 11.07 4.40
C ASP A 65 -20.54 9.66 3.83
N GLU A 66 -20.70 9.55 2.51
CA GLU A 66 -20.77 8.26 1.79
C GLU A 66 -19.48 7.45 1.97
N MET A 67 -18.32 8.06 1.74
CA MET A 67 -17.02 7.42 1.98
C MET A 67 -16.86 6.99 3.44
N GLY A 68 -17.28 7.83 4.39
CA GLY A 68 -17.27 7.53 5.82
C GLY A 68 -18.16 6.34 6.19
N ALA A 69 -19.35 6.27 5.61
CA ALA A 69 -20.28 5.15 5.79
C ALA A 69 -19.70 3.85 5.23
N ILE A 70 -19.11 3.88 4.02
CA ILE A 70 -18.52 2.69 3.39
C ILE A 70 -17.39 2.12 4.25
N ILE A 71 -16.40 2.93 4.64
CA ILE A 71 -15.30 2.40 5.46
C ILE A 71 -15.78 1.92 6.83
N SER A 72 -16.80 2.56 7.42
CA SER A 72 -17.39 2.11 8.68
C SER A 72 -18.08 0.75 8.52
N GLN A 73 -18.80 0.52 7.43
CA GLN A 73 -19.37 -0.78 7.14
C GLN A 73 -18.31 -1.89 7.02
N PHE A 74 -17.18 -1.62 6.35
CA PHE A 74 -16.06 -2.57 6.29
C PHE A 74 -15.45 -2.84 7.67
N ARG A 75 -15.33 -1.80 8.49
CA ARG A 75 -14.80 -1.88 9.86
C ARG A 75 -15.69 -2.69 10.80
N ASP A 76 -17.01 -2.54 10.65
CA ASP A 76 -18.00 -3.19 11.52
C ASP A 76 -18.30 -4.62 11.08
N LYS A 77 -18.39 -4.87 9.77
CA LYS A 77 -18.69 -6.20 9.24
C LYS A 77 -17.50 -7.17 9.29
N GLN A 78 -16.27 -6.66 9.18
CA GLN A 78 -15.03 -7.44 9.13
C GLN A 78 -15.16 -8.72 8.27
N PRO A 79 -15.12 -8.59 6.93
CA PRO A 79 -15.39 -9.73 6.06
C PRO A 79 -14.45 -10.91 6.32
N ASP A 80 -15.01 -12.10 6.44
CA ASP A 80 -14.23 -13.35 6.59
C ASP A 80 -13.54 -13.77 5.28
N THR A 81 -14.05 -13.30 4.13
CA THR A 81 -13.52 -13.58 2.80
C THR A 81 -13.55 -12.36 1.88
N ILE A 82 -12.56 -12.22 1.02
CA ILE A 82 -12.51 -11.21 -0.04
C ILE A 82 -12.09 -11.91 -1.34
N GLY A 83 -12.88 -11.75 -2.41
CA GLY A 83 -12.58 -12.42 -3.69
C GLY A 83 -12.58 -13.95 -3.61
N GLY A 84 -13.30 -14.53 -2.64
CA GLY A 84 -13.30 -15.98 -2.37
C GLY A 84 -12.13 -16.47 -1.52
N LEU A 85 -11.15 -15.61 -1.20
CA LEU A 85 -10.01 -15.95 -0.33
C LEU A 85 -10.31 -15.57 1.11
N LYS A 86 -9.87 -16.40 2.05
CA LYS A 86 -10.04 -16.14 3.49
C LYS A 86 -9.19 -14.96 3.96
N VAL A 87 -9.79 -14.10 4.79
CA VAL A 87 -9.08 -13.03 5.50
C VAL A 87 -8.37 -13.63 6.71
N MET A 88 -7.05 -13.53 6.72
CA MET A 88 -6.19 -14.04 7.79
C MET A 88 -5.90 -13.00 8.87
N ARG A 89 -5.85 -11.72 8.48
CA ARG A 89 -5.55 -10.60 9.38
C ARG A 89 -6.27 -9.34 8.91
N ALA A 90 -6.90 -8.62 9.81
CA ALA A 90 -7.48 -7.30 9.56
C ALA A 90 -6.75 -6.23 10.38
N GLN A 91 -6.22 -5.22 9.72
CA GLN A 91 -5.53 -4.08 10.32
C GLN A 91 -6.40 -2.84 10.24
N ASP A 92 -6.69 -2.22 11.39
CA ASP A 92 -7.35 -0.93 11.48
C ASP A 92 -6.36 0.11 12.03
N PHE A 93 -5.84 0.93 11.12
CA PHE A 93 -4.85 1.95 11.46
C PHE A 93 -5.45 3.08 12.29
N SER A 94 -6.77 3.28 12.29
CA SER A 94 -7.41 4.32 13.10
C SER A 94 -7.47 3.92 14.58
N LYS A 95 -7.67 2.61 14.81
CA LYS A 95 -7.68 1.98 16.14
C LYS A 95 -6.29 1.50 16.58
N SER A 96 -5.30 1.50 15.68
CA SER A 96 -3.95 0.93 15.90
C SER A 96 -4.01 -0.55 16.30
N THR A 97 -4.86 -1.34 15.63
CA THR A 97 -5.08 -2.76 15.95
C THR A 97 -4.90 -3.66 14.74
N GLU A 98 -4.30 -4.83 14.92
CA GLU A 98 -4.38 -5.98 14.01
C GLU A 98 -5.14 -7.12 14.69
N THR A 99 -6.21 -7.58 14.05
CA THR A 99 -7.01 -8.74 14.48
C THR A 99 -6.65 -9.92 13.58
N ALA A 100 -6.09 -10.99 14.16
CA ALA A 100 -5.83 -12.23 13.46
C ALA A 100 -7.11 -13.08 13.33
N VAL A 101 -7.12 -14.04 12.40
CA VAL A 101 -8.24 -14.96 12.14
C VAL A 101 -8.73 -15.75 13.35
N ASN A 102 -7.87 -15.94 14.37
CA ASN A 102 -8.22 -16.59 15.63
C ASN A 102 -8.77 -15.62 16.69
N GLY A 103 -9.05 -14.37 16.31
CA GLY A 103 -9.54 -13.31 17.19
C GLY A 103 -8.47 -12.62 18.04
N LYS A 104 -7.19 -13.03 17.96
CA LYS A 104 -6.11 -12.36 18.70
C LYS A 104 -5.91 -10.94 18.18
N ILE A 105 -5.93 -9.97 19.08
CA ILE A 105 -5.69 -8.56 18.77
C ILE A 105 -4.28 -8.16 19.21
N THR A 106 -3.56 -7.45 18.36
CA THR A 106 -2.25 -6.85 18.66
C THR A 106 -2.25 -5.36 18.31
N THR A 107 -1.36 -4.60 18.95
CA THR A 107 -1.20 -3.17 18.69
C THR A 107 -0.29 -2.94 17.49
N LEU A 108 -0.72 -2.08 16.57
CA LEU A 108 0.06 -1.62 15.43
C LEU A 108 0.99 -0.46 15.86
N PRO A 109 2.29 -0.50 15.54
CA PRO A 109 3.24 0.57 15.86
C PRO A 109 3.11 1.80 14.93
N GLN A 110 2.39 1.67 13.81
CA GLN A 110 2.28 2.73 12.81
C GLN A 110 1.42 3.91 13.31
N PRO A 111 1.64 5.12 12.76
CA PRO A 111 0.79 6.27 13.03
C PRO A 111 -0.67 6.00 12.69
N LYS A 112 -1.58 6.69 13.40
CA LYS A 112 -3.01 6.56 13.14
C LYS A 112 -3.38 7.14 11.77
N ALA A 113 -4.24 6.41 11.06
CA ALA A 113 -4.80 6.84 9.79
C ALA A 113 -6.15 6.16 9.56
N ASN A 114 -7.07 6.79 8.83
CA ASN A 114 -8.32 6.14 8.44
C ASN A 114 -8.08 5.16 7.28
N VAL A 115 -7.50 4.01 7.60
CA VAL A 115 -7.16 2.96 6.64
C VAL A 115 -7.52 1.61 7.26
N LEU A 116 -8.15 0.75 6.45
CA LEU A 116 -8.30 -0.66 6.75
C LEU A 116 -7.41 -1.46 5.79
N LYS A 117 -6.74 -2.50 6.27
CA LYS A 117 -5.97 -3.42 5.43
C LYS A 117 -6.28 -4.86 5.81
N TYR A 118 -6.60 -5.68 4.83
CA TYR A 118 -6.92 -7.09 4.99
C TYR A 118 -5.85 -7.93 4.31
N TRP A 119 -5.27 -8.87 5.03
CA TRP A 119 -4.31 -9.85 4.52
C TRP A 119 -5.04 -11.17 4.26
N LEU A 120 -4.83 -11.74 3.07
CA LEU A 120 -5.52 -12.94 2.61
C LEU A 120 -4.64 -14.18 2.79
N GLU A 121 -5.25 -15.36 2.69
CA GLU A 121 -4.57 -16.64 2.92
C GLU A 121 -3.46 -16.99 1.92
N ASP A 122 -3.49 -16.41 0.72
CA ASP A 122 -2.45 -16.54 -0.30
C ASP A 122 -1.29 -15.54 -0.11
N GLY A 123 -1.34 -14.70 0.93
CA GLY A 123 -0.36 -13.66 1.23
C GLY A 123 -0.60 -12.33 0.53
N SER A 124 -1.58 -12.23 -0.37
CA SER A 124 -2.02 -10.96 -0.95
C SER A 124 -2.72 -10.09 0.10
N TRP A 125 -2.97 -8.83 -0.26
CA TRP A 125 -3.68 -7.91 0.63
C TRP A 125 -4.47 -6.85 -0.14
N VAL A 126 -5.54 -6.37 0.50
CA VAL A 126 -6.36 -5.26 0.00
C VAL A 126 -6.41 -4.19 1.09
N ALA A 127 -6.27 -2.92 0.69
CA ALA A 127 -6.41 -1.79 1.60
C ALA A 127 -7.49 -0.83 1.11
N ILE A 128 -8.25 -0.27 2.06
CA ILE A 128 -9.34 0.67 1.82
C ILE A 128 -9.02 1.95 2.59
N ARG A 129 -9.08 3.08 1.90
CA ARG A 129 -8.84 4.41 2.46
C ARG A 129 -9.77 5.42 1.81
N PRO A 130 -10.60 6.15 2.58
CA PRO A 130 -11.30 7.32 2.07
C PRO A 130 -10.29 8.47 1.94
N SER A 131 -10.37 9.20 0.83
CA SER A 131 -9.54 10.37 0.58
C SER A 131 -10.45 11.56 0.33
N GLY A 132 -10.37 12.57 1.18
CA GLY A 132 -11.15 13.80 1.06
C GLY A 132 -10.35 14.97 0.47
N THR A 133 -9.39 14.69 -0.40
CA THR A 133 -8.63 15.73 -1.11
C THR A 133 -9.50 16.49 -2.09
#